data_AF-A0A962GNB9-F1
#
_entry.id   AF-A0A962GNB9-F1
#
_cell.length_a   1.000
_cell.length_b   1.000
_cell.length_c   1.000
_cell.angle_alpha   90.00
_cell.angle_beta   90.00
_cell.angle_gamma   90.00
#
_symmetry.space_group_name_H-M   'P 1'
#
loop_
_entity.id
_entity.type
_entity.pdbx_description
1 polymer ?
#
loop_
_entity_poly.entity_id
_entity_poly.type
_entity_poly.pdbx_seq_one_letter_code
_entity_poly.pdbx_strand_id
1 'polypeptide(L)'
;QVQLRAGLQGQRLQSLLSASEGLVAAVREGLRQPDGLPSLGLELVSLAVLAIKPTPDTARALEATVREQILKEADDALYRRRNSAIDQERAVKENELNTEIAVETKKRQIRETQMEAERAVLEKQLEIQAQEMQGRIAQERENETLTTLRCANANREAEARAHAVDLLVQKVRHIDPKVLQALSLGSSDSGTIIAAAFQELAQNAGRIGELNISPELLAQLTQKAPRPAKI
;
A
#
# COMPACT_ATOMS: atom_id res chain seq x y z
N GLN A 1 1.67 -102.32 0.64
CA GLN A 1 2.08 -101.32 -0.38
C GLN A 1 0.91 -100.63 -1.10
N VAL A 2 -0.25 -101.28 -1.27
CA VAL A 2 -1.41 -100.71 -2.01
C VAL A 2 -1.99 -99.45 -1.36
N GLN A 3 -2.23 -99.47 -0.04
CA GLN A 3 -2.79 -98.31 0.69
C GLN A 3 -1.91 -97.05 0.65
N LEU A 4 -0.59 -97.22 0.67
CA LEU A 4 0.36 -96.11 0.57
C LEU A 4 0.40 -95.50 -0.84
N ARG A 5 0.26 -96.32 -1.89
CA ARG A 5 0.16 -95.84 -3.28
C ARG A 5 -1.16 -95.11 -3.53
N ALA A 6 -2.26 -95.61 -2.98
CA ALA A 6 -3.58 -94.97 -3.09
C ALA A 6 -3.58 -93.58 -2.42
N GLY A 7 -2.95 -93.43 -1.24
CA GLY A 7 -2.83 -92.13 -0.57
C GLY A 7 -1.90 -91.12 -1.26
N LEU A 8 -0.97 -91.60 -2.10
CA LEU A 8 -0.08 -90.75 -2.90
C LEU A 8 -0.71 -90.34 -4.24
N GLN A 9 -1.68 -91.10 -4.77
CA GLN A 9 -2.38 -90.78 -6.00
C GLN A 9 -3.36 -89.63 -5.78
N GLY A 10 -3.07 -88.45 -6.35
CA GLY A 10 -3.94 -87.26 -6.33
C GLY A 10 -3.42 -86.08 -5.52
N GLN A 11 -2.34 -86.24 -4.75
CA GLN A 11 -1.73 -85.16 -3.96
C GLN A 11 -0.56 -84.50 -4.71
N ARG A 12 -0.41 -83.17 -4.56
CA ARG A 12 0.77 -82.46 -5.07
C ARG A 12 1.97 -82.71 -4.18
N LEU A 13 3.13 -82.92 -4.79
CA LEU A 13 4.41 -83.15 -4.10
C LEU A 13 4.74 -82.06 -3.07
N GLN A 14 4.44 -80.79 -3.36
CA GLN A 14 4.63 -79.66 -2.45
C GLN A 14 3.79 -79.78 -1.16
N SER A 15 2.55 -80.24 -1.28
CA SER A 15 1.65 -80.48 -0.14
C SER A 15 2.11 -81.67 0.69
N LEU A 16 2.64 -82.73 0.05
CA LEU A 16 3.19 -83.89 0.76
C LEU A 16 4.50 -83.57 1.51
N LEU A 17 5.31 -82.65 0.99
CA LEU A 17 6.55 -82.19 1.64
C LEU A 17 6.30 -81.25 2.82
N SER A 18 5.19 -80.50 2.81
CA SER A 18 4.82 -79.55 3.88
C SER A 18 3.85 -80.14 4.91
N ALA A 19 3.02 -81.11 4.52
CA ALA A 19 1.98 -81.71 5.37
C ALA A 19 2.01 -83.25 5.34
N SER A 20 3.13 -83.83 5.81
CA SER A 20 3.32 -85.30 5.87
C SER A 20 2.43 -85.99 6.90
N GLU A 21 1.96 -85.28 7.92
CA GLU A 21 1.06 -85.80 8.96
C GLU A 21 -0.28 -86.28 8.39
N GLY A 22 -0.83 -85.56 7.40
CA GLY A 22 -2.08 -85.93 6.75
C GLY A 22 -1.99 -87.25 5.99
N LEU A 23 -0.83 -87.55 5.39
CA LEU A 23 -0.58 -88.81 4.71
C LEU A 23 -0.48 -89.99 5.70
N VAL A 24 0.21 -89.79 6.83
CA VAL A 24 0.35 -90.81 7.87
C VAL A 24 -1.00 -91.19 8.45
N ALA A 25 -1.86 -90.21 8.72
CA ALA A 25 -3.21 -90.43 9.20
C ALA A 25 -4.06 -91.24 8.22
N ALA A 26 -4.05 -90.87 6.93
CA ALA A 26 -4.79 -91.57 5.88
C ALA A 26 -4.36 -93.04 5.71
N VAL A 27 -3.05 -93.31 5.74
CA VAL A 27 -2.52 -94.68 5.61
C VAL A 27 -2.80 -95.52 6.86
N ARG A 28 -2.70 -94.92 8.06
CA ARG A 28 -3.02 -95.59 9.32
C ARG A 28 -4.49 -96.05 9.35
N GLU A 29 -5.40 -95.20 8.89
CA GLU A 29 -6.83 -95.54 8.82
C GLU A 29 -7.09 -96.68 7.83
N GLY A 30 -6.49 -96.62 6.64
CA GLY A 30 -6.62 -97.68 5.63
C GLY A 30 -6.05 -99.04 6.05
N LEU A 31 -5.06 -99.08 6.95
CA LEU A 31 -4.48 -100.33 7.48
C LEU A 31 -5.26 -100.94 8.65
N ARG A 32 -6.12 -100.15 9.31
CA ARG A 32 -7.02 -100.60 10.39
C ARG A 32 -8.33 -101.18 9.88
N GLN A 33 -8.61 -101.07 8.58
CA GLN A 33 -9.78 -101.69 7.96
C GLN A 33 -9.75 -103.23 8.11
N PRO A 34 -10.93 -103.88 8.22
CA PRO A 34 -11.02 -105.32 8.51
C PRO A 34 -10.33 -106.20 7.46
N ASP A 35 -10.20 -105.74 6.22
CA ASP A 35 -9.50 -106.45 5.14
C ASP A 35 -7.95 -106.34 5.22
N GLY A 36 -7.43 -105.65 6.25
CA GLY A 36 -6.01 -105.30 6.42
C GLY A 36 -5.27 -106.10 7.50
N LEU A 37 -4.66 -105.41 8.46
CA LEU A 37 -3.89 -106.03 9.54
C LEU A 37 -4.72 -106.83 10.58
N PRO A 38 -5.97 -106.43 10.91
CA PRO A 38 -6.78 -107.16 11.88
C PRO A 38 -7.15 -108.58 11.42
N SER A 39 -7.34 -108.82 10.12
CA SER A 39 -7.64 -110.16 9.57
C SER A 39 -6.48 -111.14 9.74
N LEU A 40 -5.26 -110.63 9.93
CA LEU A 40 -4.04 -111.39 10.17
C LEU A 40 -3.70 -111.48 11.68
N GLY A 41 -4.54 -110.91 12.56
CA GLY A 41 -4.32 -110.88 14.01
C GLY A 41 -3.21 -109.92 14.45
N LEU A 42 -2.85 -108.93 13.63
CA LEU A 42 -1.78 -107.97 13.91
C LEU A 42 -2.35 -106.60 14.30
N GLU A 43 -1.78 -105.99 15.34
CA GLU A 43 -2.13 -104.62 15.78
C GLU A 43 -1.05 -103.61 15.38
N LEU A 44 -1.48 -102.48 14.78
CA LEU A 44 -0.59 -101.39 14.41
C LEU A 44 -0.39 -100.41 15.58
N VAL A 45 0.81 -100.43 16.17
CA VAL A 45 1.18 -99.57 17.31
C VAL A 45 1.52 -98.15 16.86
N SER A 46 2.37 -98.00 15.85
CA SER A 46 2.74 -96.69 15.29
C SER A 46 3.15 -96.80 13.82
N LEU A 47 2.94 -95.71 13.08
CA LEU A 47 3.36 -95.56 11.70
C LEU A 47 4.03 -94.19 11.59
N ALA A 48 5.29 -94.16 11.14
CA ALA A 48 6.01 -92.94 10.86
C ALA A 48 6.63 -93.01 9.46
N VAL A 49 6.52 -91.92 8.70
CA VAL A 49 7.20 -91.79 7.41
C VAL A 49 8.59 -91.22 7.67
N LEU A 50 9.62 -91.99 7.35
CA LEU A 50 11.02 -91.60 7.60
C LEU A 50 11.48 -90.43 6.74
N ALA A 51 11.13 -90.44 5.45
CA ALA A 51 11.46 -89.36 4.54
C ALA A 51 10.58 -89.39 3.28
N ILE A 52 10.12 -88.22 2.84
CA ILE A 52 9.55 -88.02 1.51
C ILE A 52 10.61 -87.21 0.76
N LYS A 53 11.28 -87.84 -0.21
CA LYS A 53 12.34 -87.19 -0.97
C LYS A 53 11.93 -87.06 -2.44
N PRO A 54 11.91 -85.84 -3.01
CA PRO A 54 11.80 -85.66 -4.44
C PRO A 54 13.03 -86.24 -5.14
N THR A 55 12.88 -86.60 -6.42
CA THR A 55 14.05 -86.88 -7.27
C THR A 55 14.88 -85.60 -7.44
N PRO A 56 16.21 -85.70 -7.64
CA PRO A 56 17.06 -84.52 -7.72
C PRO A 56 16.62 -83.49 -8.78
N ASP A 57 16.08 -83.95 -9.92
CA ASP A 57 15.57 -83.06 -10.96
C ASP A 57 14.28 -82.32 -10.54
N THR A 58 13.39 -82.99 -9.79
CA THR A 58 12.16 -82.36 -9.28
C THR A 58 12.42 -81.41 -8.12
N ALA A 59 13.42 -81.71 -7.28
CA ALA A 59 13.89 -80.78 -6.24
C ALA A 59 14.41 -79.47 -6.86
N ARG A 60 15.27 -79.57 -7.89
CA ARG A 60 15.79 -78.41 -8.63
C ARG A 60 14.67 -77.60 -9.31
N ALA A 61 13.68 -78.28 -9.90
CA ALA A 61 12.54 -77.62 -10.51
C ALA A 61 11.70 -76.83 -9.48
N LEU A 62 11.45 -77.42 -8.30
CA LEU A 62 10.72 -76.74 -7.22
C LEU A 62 11.49 -75.54 -6.68
N GLU A 63 12.79 -75.69 -6.42
CA GLU A 63 13.65 -74.58 -5.98
C GLU A 63 13.67 -73.43 -7.00
N ALA A 64 13.73 -73.73 -8.29
CA ALA A 64 13.69 -72.72 -9.34
C ALA A 64 12.37 -71.94 -9.33
N THR A 65 11.23 -72.63 -9.18
CA THR A 65 9.92 -71.96 -9.12
C THR A 65 9.75 -71.04 -7.91
N VAL A 66 10.22 -71.47 -6.74
CA VAL A 66 10.16 -70.66 -5.51
C VAL A 66 11.12 -69.47 -5.60
N ARG A 67 12.33 -69.69 -6.14
CA ARG A 67 13.31 -68.62 -6.34
C ARG A 67 12.76 -67.53 -7.27
N GLU A 68 12.11 -67.92 -8.36
CA GLU A 68 11.50 -66.96 -9.31
C GLU A 68 10.35 -66.18 -8.67
N GLN A 69 9.52 -66.83 -7.84
CA GLN A 69 8.46 -66.14 -7.10
C GLN A 69 9.02 -65.08 -6.14
N ILE A 70 10.09 -65.41 -5.40
CA ILE A 70 10.73 -64.46 -4.49
C ILE A 70 11.32 -63.27 -5.27
N LEU A 71 11.97 -63.51 -6.41
CA LEU A 71 12.50 -62.44 -7.26
C LEU A 71 11.38 -61.54 -7.78
N LYS A 72 10.28 -62.13 -8.25
CA LYS A 72 9.12 -61.39 -8.71
C LYS A 72 8.49 -60.53 -7.59
N GLU A 73 8.35 -61.07 -6.39
CA GLU A 73 7.81 -60.33 -5.24
C GLU A 73 8.71 -59.15 -4.85
N ALA A 74 10.04 -59.32 -4.92
CA ALA A 74 10.99 -58.25 -4.68
C ALA A 74 10.89 -57.14 -5.73
N ASP A 75 10.76 -57.51 -7.01
CA ASP A 75 10.57 -56.56 -8.11
C ASP A 75 9.23 -55.82 -7.99
N ASP A 76 8.16 -56.52 -7.63
CA ASP A 76 6.83 -55.91 -7.40
C ASP A 76 6.85 -54.95 -6.20
N ALA A 77 7.60 -55.26 -5.15
CA ALA A 77 7.80 -54.36 -4.02
C ALA A 77 8.59 -53.11 -4.43
N LEU A 78 9.62 -53.27 -5.25
CA LEU A 78 10.41 -52.16 -5.79
C LEU A 78 9.57 -51.28 -6.70
N TYR A 79 8.77 -51.88 -7.59
CA TYR A 79 7.85 -51.18 -8.48
C TYR A 79 6.84 -50.34 -7.68
N ARG A 80 6.18 -50.95 -6.69
CA ARG A 80 5.21 -50.25 -5.82
C ARG A 80 5.84 -49.07 -5.08
N ARG A 81 7.04 -49.27 -4.52
CA ARG A 81 7.78 -48.20 -3.83
C ARG A 81 8.13 -47.06 -4.79
N ARG A 82 8.59 -47.37 -6.00
CA ARG A 82 8.95 -46.37 -7.01
C ARG A 82 7.72 -45.61 -7.49
N ASN A 83 6.60 -46.29 -7.76
CA ASN A 83 5.38 -45.62 -8.19
C ASN A 83 4.83 -44.68 -7.09
N SER A 84 4.83 -45.13 -5.84
CA SER A 84 4.46 -44.27 -4.70
C SER A 84 5.34 -43.02 -4.59
N ALA A 85 6.65 -43.14 -4.83
CA ALA A 85 7.55 -41.99 -4.80
C ALA A 85 7.28 -41.01 -5.95
N ILE A 86 7.02 -41.53 -7.16
CA ILE A 86 6.68 -40.70 -8.33
C ILE A 86 5.34 -39.97 -8.11
N ASP A 87 4.32 -40.65 -7.57
CA ASP A 87 3.03 -40.03 -7.32
C ASP A 87 3.13 -38.96 -6.22
N GLN A 88 3.96 -39.17 -5.20
CA GLN A 88 4.28 -38.13 -4.22
C GLN A 88 5.00 -36.95 -4.86
N GLU A 89 5.98 -37.18 -5.74
CA GLU A 89 6.70 -36.11 -6.43
C GLU A 89 5.76 -35.29 -7.33
N ARG A 90 4.85 -35.95 -8.07
CA ARG A 90 3.81 -35.28 -8.86
C ARG A 90 2.89 -34.44 -7.97
N ALA A 91 2.43 -35.00 -6.86
CA ALA A 91 1.55 -34.29 -5.92
C ALA A 91 2.26 -33.08 -5.28
N VAL A 92 3.53 -33.20 -4.90
CA VAL A 92 4.32 -32.08 -4.39
C VAL A 92 4.44 -30.98 -5.45
N LYS A 93 4.80 -31.35 -6.68
CA LYS A 93 4.95 -30.38 -7.77
C LYS A 93 3.65 -29.67 -8.14
N GLU A 94 2.52 -30.38 -8.11
CA GLU A 94 1.20 -29.79 -8.32
C GLU A 94 0.84 -28.80 -7.20
N ASN A 95 1.10 -29.16 -5.94
CA ASN A 95 0.90 -28.26 -4.81
C ASN A 95 1.80 -27.02 -4.87
N GLU A 96 3.06 -27.17 -5.30
CA GLU A 96 3.99 -26.05 -5.52
C GLU A 96 3.46 -25.09 -6.58
N LEU A 97 3.03 -25.61 -7.74
CA LEU A 97 2.44 -24.80 -8.81
C LEU A 97 1.16 -24.10 -8.35
N ASN A 98 0.28 -24.79 -7.64
CA ASN A 98 -0.94 -24.20 -7.08
C ASN A 98 -0.62 -23.09 -6.06
N THR A 99 0.42 -23.30 -5.25
CA THR A 99 0.90 -22.29 -4.29
C THR A 99 1.45 -21.07 -5.03
N GLU A 100 2.22 -21.26 -6.10
CA GLU A 100 2.76 -20.18 -6.93
C GLU A 100 1.64 -19.36 -7.59
N ILE A 101 0.63 -20.04 -8.15
CA ILE A 101 -0.58 -19.39 -8.70
C ILE A 101 -1.31 -18.59 -7.61
N ALA A 102 -1.48 -19.16 -6.42
CA ALA A 102 -2.13 -18.48 -5.30
C ALA A 102 -1.35 -17.23 -4.84
N VAL A 103 -0.02 -17.31 -4.84
CA VAL A 103 0.84 -16.16 -4.51
C VAL A 103 0.72 -15.07 -5.58
N GLU A 104 0.80 -15.42 -6.86
CA GLU A 104 0.72 -14.44 -7.95
C GLU A 104 -0.66 -13.77 -8.05
N THR A 105 -1.74 -14.54 -7.88
CA THR A 105 -3.10 -13.98 -7.82
C THR A 105 -3.26 -13.01 -6.64
N LYS A 106 -2.74 -13.36 -5.46
CA LYS A 106 -2.79 -12.47 -4.29
C LYS A 106 -1.92 -11.22 -4.48
N LYS A 107 -0.73 -11.33 -5.10
CA LYS A 107 0.09 -10.17 -5.49
C LYS A 107 -0.65 -9.26 -6.47
N ARG A 108 -1.38 -9.83 -7.44
CA ARG A 108 -2.20 -9.04 -8.36
C ARG A 108 -3.31 -8.29 -7.61
N GLN A 109 -4.04 -8.96 -6.72
CA GLN A 109 -5.08 -8.34 -5.90
C GLN A 109 -4.53 -7.21 -5.02
N ILE A 110 -3.36 -7.40 -4.40
CA ILE A 110 -2.70 -6.36 -3.61
C ILE A 110 -2.37 -5.15 -4.47
N ARG A 111 -1.80 -5.36 -5.67
CA ARG A 111 -1.50 -4.26 -6.60
C ARG A 111 -2.74 -3.53 -7.07
N GLU A 112 -3.82 -4.24 -7.40
CA GLU A 112 -5.09 -3.63 -7.78
C GLU A 112 -5.66 -2.78 -6.63
N THR A 113 -5.67 -3.31 -5.41
CA THR A 113 -6.13 -2.59 -4.21
C THR A 113 -5.25 -1.35 -3.93
N GLN A 114 -3.93 -1.45 -4.11
CA GLN A 114 -3.01 -0.33 -3.96
C GLN A 114 -3.27 0.77 -5.00
N MET A 115 -3.44 0.40 -6.27
CA MET A 115 -3.77 1.37 -7.32
C MET A 115 -5.12 2.05 -7.08
N GLU A 116 -6.13 1.32 -6.61
CA GLU A 116 -7.42 1.90 -6.24
C GLU A 116 -7.29 2.88 -5.06
N ALA A 117 -6.50 2.53 -4.05
CA ALA A 117 -6.21 3.41 -2.92
C ALA A 117 -5.46 4.68 -3.36
N GLU A 118 -4.44 4.55 -4.21
CA GLU A 118 -3.70 5.69 -4.79
C GLU A 118 -4.62 6.59 -5.61
N ARG A 119 -5.49 6.00 -6.44
CA ARG A 119 -6.48 6.75 -7.21
C ARG A 119 -7.43 7.52 -6.30
N ALA A 120 -7.93 6.89 -5.24
CA ALA A 120 -8.81 7.56 -4.27
C ALA A 120 -8.11 8.74 -3.58
N VAL A 121 -6.82 8.60 -3.25
CA VAL A 121 -6.02 9.70 -2.69
C VAL A 121 -5.88 10.85 -3.69
N LEU A 122 -5.56 10.55 -4.96
CA LEU A 122 -5.44 11.57 -6.01
C LEU A 122 -6.77 12.29 -6.26
N GLU A 123 -7.89 11.55 -6.32
CA GLU A 123 -9.22 12.14 -6.47
C GLU A 123 -9.53 13.09 -5.30
N LYS A 124 -9.25 12.68 -4.05
CA LYS A 124 -9.43 13.54 -2.87
C LYS A 124 -8.53 14.78 -2.90
N GLN A 125 -7.30 14.67 -3.37
CA GLN A 125 -6.41 15.82 -3.52
C GLN A 125 -6.94 16.82 -4.55
N LEU A 126 -7.44 16.32 -5.70
CA LEU A 126 -8.06 17.18 -6.71
C LEU A 126 -9.32 17.86 -6.19
N GLU A 127 -10.16 17.15 -5.43
CA GLU A 127 -11.32 17.73 -4.75
C GLU A 127 -10.92 18.86 -3.79
N ILE A 128 -9.90 18.64 -2.94
CA ILE A 128 -9.39 19.65 -2.02
C ILE A 128 -8.88 20.87 -2.78
N GLN A 129 -8.07 20.67 -3.83
CA GLN A 129 -7.56 21.76 -4.65
C GLN A 129 -8.66 22.56 -5.34
N ALA A 130 -9.69 21.88 -5.84
CA ALA A 130 -10.85 22.53 -6.44
C ALA A 130 -11.62 23.37 -5.41
N GLN A 131 -11.83 22.84 -4.19
CA GLN A 131 -12.46 23.56 -3.09
C GLN A 131 -11.64 24.78 -2.66
N GLU A 132 -10.32 24.65 -2.52
CA GLU A 132 -9.43 25.78 -2.22
C GLU A 132 -9.50 26.85 -3.29
N MET A 133 -9.46 26.46 -4.58
CA MET A 133 -9.54 27.40 -5.69
C MET A 133 -10.89 28.13 -5.69
N GLN A 134 -12.00 27.42 -5.45
CA GLN A 134 -13.31 28.02 -5.31
C GLN A 134 -13.35 29.02 -4.15
N GLY A 135 -12.77 28.67 -3.00
CA GLY A 135 -12.63 29.57 -1.84
C GLY A 135 -11.85 30.83 -2.20
N ARG A 136 -10.71 30.71 -2.90
CA ARG A 136 -9.91 31.86 -3.36
C ARG A 136 -10.69 32.74 -4.34
N ILE A 137 -11.41 32.15 -5.29
CA ILE A 137 -12.25 32.92 -6.23
C ILE A 137 -13.37 33.67 -5.50
N ALA A 138 -14.02 33.03 -4.52
CA ALA A 138 -15.04 33.66 -3.71
C ALA A 138 -14.47 34.84 -2.91
N GLN A 139 -13.31 34.65 -2.27
CA GLN A 139 -12.61 35.70 -1.54
C GLN A 139 -12.21 36.86 -2.46
N GLU A 140 -11.73 36.58 -3.67
CA GLU A 140 -11.35 37.62 -4.62
C GLU A 140 -12.57 38.43 -5.09
N ARG A 141 -13.72 37.79 -5.31
CA ARG A 141 -14.98 38.48 -5.60
C ARG A 141 -15.42 39.37 -4.44
N GLU A 142 -15.31 38.90 -3.20
CA GLU A 142 -15.59 39.71 -2.02
C GLU A 142 -14.64 40.92 -1.93
N ASN A 143 -13.34 40.73 -2.21
CA ASN A 143 -12.37 41.82 -2.26
C ASN A 143 -12.69 42.85 -3.35
N GLU A 144 -13.14 42.41 -4.53
CA GLU A 144 -13.60 43.27 -5.60
C GLU A 144 -14.78 44.13 -5.12
N THR A 145 -15.81 43.49 -4.53
CA THR A 145 -16.97 44.23 -3.99
C THR A 145 -16.56 45.21 -2.89
N LEU A 146 -15.67 44.81 -1.97
CA LEU A 146 -15.16 45.69 -0.92
C LEU A 146 -14.40 46.89 -1.52
N THR A 147 -13.62 46.67 -2.57
CA THR A 147 -12.85 47.73 -3.26
C THR A 147 -13.79 48.72 -3.96
N THR A 148 -14.83 48.24 -4.63
CA THR A 148 -15.85 49.11 -5.23
C THR A 148 -16.57 49.96 -4.18
N LEU A 149 -16.96 49.35 -3.05
CA LEU A 149 -17.57 50.08 -1.92
C LEU A 149 -16.62 51.11 -1.32
N ARG A 150 -15.32 50.77 -1.18
CA ARG A 150 -14.29 51.71 -0.70
C ARG A 150 -14.12 52.89 -1.66
N CYS A 151 -14.05 52.65 -2.97
CA CYS A 151 -13.99 53.73 -3.96
C CYS A 151 -15.24 54.62 -3.92
N ALA A 152 -16.44 54.02 -3.86
CA ALA A 152 -17.68 54.77 -3.78
C ALA A 152 -17.75 55.63 -2.51
N ASN A 153 -17.32 55.10 -1.37
CA ASN A 153 -17.26 55.84 -0.11
C ASN A 153 -16.21 56.95 -0.15
N ALA A 154 -15.01 56.68 -0.67
CA ALA A 154 -13.97 57.68 -0.83
C ALA A 154 -14.39 58.83 -1.76
N ASN A 155 -15.09 58.52 -2.86
CA ASN A 155 -15.64 59.53 -3.77
C ASN A 155 -16.70 60.38 -3.07
N ARG A 156 -17.64 59.78 -2.33
CA ARG A 156 -18.65 60.53 -1.56
C ARG A 156 -18.01 61.42 -0.50
N GLU A 157 -16.98 60.93 0.20
CA GLU A 157 -16.23 61.74 1.16
C GLU A 157 -15.50 62.90 0.48
N ALA A 158 -14.88 62.67 -0.68
CA ALA A 158 -14.19 63.70 -1.45
C ALA A 158 -15.18 64.75 -2.00
N GLU A 159 -16.33 64.33 -2.52
CA GLU A 159 -17.43 65.21 -2.96
C GLU A 159 -17.96 66.05 -1.79
N ALA A 160 -18.20 65.44 -0.63
CA ALA A 160 -18.64 66.15 0.56
C ALA A 160 -17.61 67.20 1.02
N ARG A 161 -16.32 66.86 1.00
CA ARG A 161 -15.22 67.78 1.31
C ARG A 161 -15.12 68.90 0.27
N ALA A 162 -15.21 68.58 -1.02
CA ALA A 162 -15.16 69.56 -2.10
C ALA A 162 -16.32 70.54 -1.99
N HIS A 163 -17.54 70.06 -1.73
CA HIS A 163 -18.72 70.89 -1.51
C HIS A 163 -18.58 71.77 -0.25
N ALA A 164 -18.06 71.22 0.85
CA ALA A 164 -17.78 72.00 2.06
C ALA A 164 -16.76 73.12 1.79
N VAL A 165 -15.67 72.82 1.08
CA VAL A 165 -14.66 73.81 0.68
C VAL A 165 -15.25 74.84 -0.28
N ASP A 166 -16.06 74.43 -1.26
CA ASP A 166 -16.69 75.35 -2.21
C ASP A 166 -17.63 76.32 -1.49
N LEU A 167 -18.45 75.85 -0.54
CA LEU A 167 -19.26 76.72 0.31
C LEU A 167 -18.42 77.72 1.11
N LEU A 168 -17.29 77.29 1.68
CA LEU A 168 -16.36 78.18 2.37
C LEU A 168 -15.77 79.24 1.43
N VAL A 169 -15.31 78.81 0.25
CA VAL A 169 -14.77 79.70 -0.78
C VAL A 169 -15.83 80.69 -1.24
N GLN A 170 -17.08 80.27 -1.49
CA GLN A 170 -18.18 81.16 -1.86
C GLN A 170 -18.45 82.23 -0.78
N LYS A 171 -18.42 81.87 0.52
CA LYS A 171 -18.59 82.83 1.62
C LYS A 171 -17.43 83.81 1.73
N VAL A 172 -16.23 83.38 1.38
CA VAL A 172 -14.99 84.17 1.44
C VAL A 172 -14.72 84.95 0.15
N ARG A 173 -15.40 84.62 -0.96
CA ARG A 173 -15.21 85.21 -2.30
C ARG A 173 -15.42 86.73 -2.37
N HIS A 174 -16.21 87.28 -1.45
CA HIS A 174 -16.48 88.71 -1.36
C HIS A 174 -15.49 89.47 -0.47
N ILE A 175 -14.57 88.77 0.19
CA ILE A 175 -13.51 89.36 1.00
C ILE A 175 -12.33 89.70 0.08
N ASP A 176 -11.81 90.92 0.19
CA ASP A 176 -10.67 91.37 -0.61
C ASP A 176 -9.45 90.44 -0.38
N PRO A 177 -8.81 89.89 -1.43
CA PRO A 177 -7.66 89.00 -1.32
C PRO A 177 -6.51 89.57 -0.44
N LYS A 178 -6.38 90.90 -0.35
CA LYS A 178 -5.41 91.53 0.57
C LYS A 178 -5.75 91.31 2.05
N VAL A 179 -7.03 91.28 2.41
CA VAL A 179 -7.49 91.01 3.79
C VAL A 179 -7.30 89.53 4.14
N LEU A 180 -7.50 88.62 3.19
CA LEU A 180 -7.24 87.19 3.40
C LEU A 180 -5.75 86.88 3.56
N GLN A 181 -4.88 87.55 2.81
CA GLN A 181 -3.43 87.49 3.03
C GLN A 181 -3.06 88.02 4.41
N ALA A 182 -3.61 89.17 4.83
CA ALA A 182 -3.36 89.73 6.17
C ALA A 182 -3.82 88.80 7.30
N LEU A 183 -4.98 88.16 7.17
CA LEU A 183 -5.49 87.18 8.15
C LEU A 183 -4.63 85.90 8.20
N SER A 184 -4.14 85.41 7.05
CA SER A 184 -3.23 84.27 6.97
C SER A 184 -1.86 84.57 7.57
N LEU A 185 -1.32 85.77 7.29
CA LEU A 185 -0.05 86.27 7.81
C LEU A 185 -0.10 86.48 9.33
N GLY A 186 -1.26 86.83 9.89
CA GLY A 186 -1.45 86.96 11.35
C GLY A 186 -1.26 85.66 12.14
N SER A 187 -1.30 84.49 11.48
CA SER A 187 -1.10 83.16 12.10
C SER A 187 0.16 82.42 11.65
N SER A 188 1.02 83.03 10.82
CA SER A 188 2.16 82.36 10.16
C SER A 188 3.51 82.64 10.84
N ASP A 189 4.51 81.77 10.62
CA ASP A 189 5.86 81.88 11.22
C ASP A 189 6.66 83.07 10.63
N SER A 190 7.57 83.67 11.41
CA SER A 190 8.29 84.92 11.02
C SER A 190 8.95 84.83 9.64
N GLY A 191 9.51 83.68 9.29
CA GLY A 191 10.13 83.46 7.98
C GLY A 191 9.15 83.54 6.81
N THR A 192 7.89 83.15 7.00
CA THR A 192 6.86 83.23 5.95
C THR A 192 6.31 84.65 5.76
N ILE A 193 6.26 85.44 6.84
CA ILE A 193 5.90 86.87 6.78
C ILE A 193 6.98 87.64 5.99
N ILE A 194 8.25 87.33 6.24
CA ILE A 194 9.38 87.94 5.52
C ILE A 194 9.36 87.55 4.03
N ALA A 195 9.13 86.27 3.71
CA ALA A 195 9.03 85.81 2.32
C ALA A 195 7.89 86.51 1.55
N ALA A 196 6.73 86.71 2.18
CA ALA A 196 5.62 87.44 1.58
C ALA A 196 5.95 88.92 1.34
N ALA A 197 6.63 89.58 2.29
CA ALA A 197 7.09 90.95 2.14
C ALA A 197 8.12 91.11 0.99
N PHE A 198 9.05 90.16 0.83
CA PHE A 198 9.97 90.14 -0.31
C PHE A 198 9.26 89.94 -1.66
N GLN A 199 8.22 89.11 -1.71
CA GLN A 199 7.41 88.90 -2.91
C GLN A 199 6.61 90.15 -3.30
N GLU A 200 6.07 90.89 -2.33
CA GLU A 200 5.39 92.17 -2.57
C GLU A 200 6.35 93.28 -3.02
N LEU A 201 7.55 93.33 -2.42
CA LEU A 201 8.64 94.20 -2.87
C LEU A 201 9.06 93.87 -4.31
N ALA A 202 9.16 92.58 -4.66
CA ALA A 202 9.51 92.13 -6.00
C ALA A 202 8.43 92.43 -7.05
N GLN A 203 7.14 92.28 -6.72
CA GLN A 203 6.04 92.64 -7.63
C GLN A 203 5.97 94.15 -7.90
N ASN A 204 6.39 94.97 -6.94
CA ASN A 204 6.50 96.42 -7.09
C ASN A 204 7.91 96.87 -7.53
N ALA A 205 8.83 95.94 -7.86
CA ALA A 205 10.21 96.26 -8.20
C ALA A 205 10.35 97.15 -9.44
N GLY A 206 9.38 97.15 -10.36
CA GLY A 206 9.34 98.11 -11.47
C GLY A 206 9.19 99.58 -11.05
N ARG A 207 8.80 99.86 -9.80
CA ARG A 207 8.75 101.20 -9.19
C ARG A 207 9.91 101.48 -8.22
N ILE A 208 10.78 100.50 -7.97
CA ILE A 208 11.87 100.58 -6.98
C ILE A 208 13.19 100.49 -7.77
N GLY A 209 13.93 101.59 -7.87
CA GLY A 209 15.09 101.70 -8.76
C GLY A 209 16.25 100.73 -8.43
N GLU A 210 16.72 100.70 -7.18
CA GLU A 210 17.81 99.82 -6.75
C GLU A 210 17.63 99.50 -5.25
N LEU A 211 17.55 98.21 -4.89
CA LEU A 211 17.42 97.76 -3.50
C LEU A 211 18.62 96.87 -3.15
N ASN A 212 19.50 97.36 -2.28
CA ASN A 212 20.68 96.64 -1.83
C ASN A 212 20.39 95.96 -0.48
N ILE A 213 20.35 94.62 -0.49
CA ILE A 213 20.12 93.81 0.72
C ILE A 213 21.46 93.20 1.14
N SER A 214 21.92 93.53 2.35
CA SER A 214 23.17 92.99 2.89
C SER A 214 23.01 91.55 3.40
N PRO A 215 24.03 90.68 3.23
CA PRO A 215 23.97 89.28 3.66
C PRO A 215 23.68 89.09 5.16
N GLU A 216 24.15 90.01 6.01
CA GLU A 216 23.94 89.96 7.46
C GLU A 216 22.48 90.26 7.87
N LEU A 217 21.80 91.15 7.14
CA LEU A 217 20.42 91.52 7.43
C LEU A 217 19.44 90.40 7.02
N LEU A 218 19.76 89.70 5.91
CA LEU A 218 19.10 88.44 5.53
C LEU A 218 19.33 87.34 6.58
N ALA A 219 20.53 87.23 7.13
CA ALA A 219 20.84 86.23 8.15
C ALA A 219 20.09 86.49 9.47
N GLN A 220 19.90 87.75 9.88
CA GLN A 220 19.13 88.10 11.07
C GLN A 220 17.62 87.87 10.90
N LEU A 221 17.07 88.16 9.73
CA LEU A 221 15.65 87.99 9.45
C LEU A 221 15.24 86.52 9.30
N THR A 222 16.12 85.66 8.81
CA THR A 222 15.85 84.22 8.61
C THR A 222 16.11 83.36 9.85
N GLN A 223 16.66 83.92 10.92
CA GLN A 223 16.82 83.22 12.20
C GLN A 223 15.45 82.96 12.84
N LYS A 224 15.15 81.68 13.07
CA LYS A 224 13.93 81.25 13.77
C LYS A 224 13.93 81.78 15.19
N ALA A 225 12.97 82.65 15.54
CA ALA A 225 12.83 83.13 16.91
C ALA A 225 12.56 81.95 17.87
N PRO A 226 13.22 81.88 19.04
CA PRO A 226 12.98 80.83 20.02
C PRO A 226 11.56 80.93 20.59
N ARG A 227 10.83 79.80 20.63
CA ARG A 227 9.51 79.69 21.28
C ARG A 227 9.63 80.12 22.76
N PRO A 228 8.76 81.00 23.28
CA PRO A 228 8.65 81.16 24.73
C PRO A 228 8.08 79.87 25.33
N ALA A 229 8.73 79.38 26.38
CA ALA A 229 8.27 78.23 27.15
C ALA A 229 6.89 78.51 27.76
N LYS A 230 5.92 77.60 27.56
CA LYS A 230 4.65 77.62 28.29
C LYS A 230 4.86 77.01 29.68
N ILE A 231 4.42 77.75 30.70
CA ILE A 231 3.95 77.26 32.01
C ILE A 231 2.53 76.71 31.81
#